data_AF-A0A940UP70-F1
#
_entry.id   AF-A0A940UP70-F1
#
_cell.length_a   1.000
_cell.length_b   1.000
_cell.length_c   1.000
_cell.angle_alpha   90.00
_cell.angle_beta   90.00
_cell.angle_gamma   90.00
#
_symmetry.space_group_name_H-M   'P 1'
#
loop_
_entity.id
_entity.type
_entity.pdbx_description
1 polymer ?
#
loop_
_entity_poly.entity_id
_entity_poly.type
_entity_poly.pdbx_seq_one_letter_code
_entity_poly.pdbx_strand_id
1 'polypeptide(L)'
;MNHTNSHSKAAHHCCGGCQSCHCHHVTLSQREQTLLMGLAQIPYLPIVRFVLASTKSEHLESVALAPVYLSEAEETFESVLENSHVLRELEQKNFISLDYDQPLQGCGYEQYHLSMAYRVFQNTVLEGSDREGFLFDIARMDCGSMALTSRGYAVVDTL
;
A
#
# COMPACT_ATOMS: atom_id res chain seq x y z
N MET A 1 -55.37 -1.30 39.55
CA MET A 1 -55.00 0.02 38.98
C MET A 1 -53.50 0.19 39.15
N ASN A 2 -52.84 0.39 38.01
CA ASN A 2 -51.47 0.86 37.76
C ASN A 2 -50.27 -0.01 38.19
N HIS A 3 -49.82 -0.78 37.19
CA HIS A 3 -48.42 -0.97 36.79
C HIS A 3 -47.66 0.38 36.75
N THR A 4 -46.33 0.52 36.89
CA THR A 4 -45.23 -0.19 36.23
C THR A 4 -43.92 0.09 36.99
N ASN A 5 -43.12 -0.95 37.22
CA ASN A 5 -41.71 -0.83 37.59
C ASN A 5 -40.91 -1.16 36.31
N SER A 6 -40.32 -0.15 35.66
CA SER A 6 -39.59 -0.32 34.40
C SER A 6 -38.10 -0.44 34.69
N HIS A 7 -37.64 -1.68 34.86
CA HIS A 7 -36.23 -2.02 34.80
C HIS A 7 -35.66 -1.80 33.39
N SER A 8 -34.51 -1.14 33.37
CA SER A 8 -33.53 -1.13 32.29
C SER A 8 -33.29 -2.52 31.68
N LYS A 9 -33.34 -2.62 30.35
CA LYS A 9 -32.64 -3.68 29.60
C LYS A 9 -32.03 -3.10 28.34
N ALA A 10 -30.76 -2.72 28.45
CA ALA A 10 -29.85 -2.70 27.32
C ALA A 10 -29.68 -4.14 26.84
N ALA A 11 -30.07 -4.41 25.60
CA ALA A 11 -29.85 -5.70 24.96
C ALA A 11 -28.47 -5.71 24.29
N HIS A 12 -27.41 -5.88 25.09
CA HIS A 12 -26.15 -6.38 24.56
C HIS A 12 -26.27 -7.91 24.46
N HIS A 13 -26.52 -8.40 23.25
CA HIS A 13 -26.35 -9.81 22.93
C HIS A 13 -24.85 -10.12 22.86
N CYS A 14 -24.30 -10.67 23.93
CA CYS A 14 -23.02 -11.36 23.92
C CYS A 14 -23.31 -12.87 23.93
N CYS A 15 -22.96 -13.55 22.84
CA CYS A 15 -22.93 -15.01 22.76
C CYS A 15 -21.95 -15.57 23.80
N GLY A 16 -22.45 -16.36 24.74
CA GLY A 16 -21.66 -17.18 25.64
C GLY A 16 -21.14 -18.41 24.90
N GLY A 17 -19.82 -18.62 24.88
CA GLY A 17 -19.23 -19.86 24.38
C GLY A 17 -17.78 -19.83 23.89
N CYS A 18 -17.11 -18.67 23.83
CA CYS A 18 -15.70 -18.62 23.37
C CYS A 18 -14.77 -18.24 24.54
N GLN A 19 -14.11 -19.24 25.13
CA GLN A 19 -12.88 -19.02 25.88
C GLN A 19 -11.84 -18.55 24.86
N SER A 20 -11.30 -17.33 25.01
CA SER A 20 -10.44 -16.62 24.04
C SER A 20 -11.18 -15.86 22.92
N CYS A 21 -12.09 -14.95 23.26
CA CYS A 21 -12.28 -13.76 22.43
C CYS A 21 -11.08 -12.82 22.66
N HIS A 22 -9.96 -13.08 22.00
CA HIS A 22 -8.93 -12.07 21.80
C HIS A 22 -9.51 -11.07 20.81
N CYS A 23 -10.23 -10.07 21.32
CA CYS A 23 -10.44 -8.83 20.60
C CYS A 23 -9.06 -8.18 20.44
N HIS A 24 -8.28 -8.67 19.48
CA HIS A 24 -7.06 -8.03 19.02
C HIS A 24 -7.48 -6.68 18.46
N HIS A 25 -7.44 -5.66 19.32
CA HIS A 25 -7.61 -4.28 18.91
C HIS A 25 -6.40 -3.94 18.04
N VAL A 26 -6.62 -3.89 16.73
CA VAL A 26 -5.60 -3.45 15.78
C VAL A 26 -5.49 -1.94 15.92
N THR A 27 -4.31 -1.45 16.29
CA THR A 27 -4.04 -0.02 16.26
C THR A 27 -3.58 0.37 14.86
N LEU A 28 -4.37 1.23 14.20
CA LEU A 28 -4.07 1.82 12.90
C LEU A 28 -3.83 3.32 13.04
N SER A 29 -2.79 3.82 12.38
CA SER A 29 -2.61 5.27 12.22
C SER A 29 -3.72 5.86 11.34
N GLN A 30 -3.93 7.18 11.42
CA GLN A 30 -4.92 7.85 10.56
C GLN A 30 -4.63 7.63 9.07
N ARG A 31 -3.35 7.61 8.68
CA ARG A 31 -2.94 7.43 7.28
C ARG A 31 -3.21 6.00 6.79
N GLU A 32 -2.98 5.00 7.63
CA GLU A 32 -3.34 3.61 7.36
C GLU A 32 -4.85 3.45 7.14
N GLN A 33 -5.66 4.04 8.03
CA GLN A 33 -7.12 4.00 7.92
C GLN A 33 -7.59 4.64 6.61
N THR A 34 -7.08 5.83 6.28
CA THR A 34 -7.44 6.53 5.04
C THR A 34 -7.12 5.70 3.80
N LEU A 35 -5.94 5.07 3.75
CA LEU A 35 -5.57 4.20 2.62
C LEU A 35 -6.47 2.97 2.54
N LEU A 36 -6.70 2.26 3.64
CA LEU A 36 -7.56 1.07 3.65
C LEU A 36 -9.00 1.38 3.23
N MET A 37 -9.56 2.49 3.72
CA MET A 37 -10.89 2.95 3.30
C MET A 37 -10.94 3.33 1.82
N GLY A 38 -9.87 3.92 1.29
CA GLY A 38 -9.74 4.21 -0.14
C GLY A 38 -9.72 2.94 -0.99
N LEU A 39 -8.92 1.94 -0.61
CA LEU A 39 -8.89 0.64 -1.29
C LEU A 39 -10.22 -0.10 -1.18
N ALA A 40 -10.97 0.06 -0.09
CA ALA A 40 -12.27 -0.63 0.05
C ALA A 40 -13.28 -0.23 -1.03
N GLN A 41 -13.13 0.97 -1.60
CA GLN A 41 -14.00 1.46 -2.68
C GLN A 41 -13.60 0.93 -4.06
N ILE A 42 -12.37 0.42 -4.24
CA ILE A 42 -11.83 0.01 -5.53
C ILE A 42 -11.11 -1.33 -5.39
N PRO A 43 -11.57 -2.41 -6.05
CA PRO A 43 -11.05 -3.76 -5.84
C PRO A 43 -9.53 -3.91 -5.99
N TYR A 44 -8.94 -3.17 -6.94
CA TYR A 44 -7.50 -3.20 -7.22
C TYR A 44 -7.00 -1.79 -7.55
N LEU A 45 -5.84 -1.43 -7.01
CA LEU A 45 -5.15 -0.18 -7.36
C LEU A 45 -3.82 -0.47 -8.06
N PRO A 46 -3.43 0.36 -9.05
CA PRO A 46 -2.12 0.23 -9.68
C PRO A 46 -1.04 0.64 -8.69
N ILE A 47 0.06 -0.12 -8.64
CA ILE A 47 1.29 0.24 -7.94
C ILE A 47 2.46 0.03 -8.89
N VAL A 48 3.60 0.63 -8.58
CA VAL A 48 4.85 0.33 -9.27
C VAL A 48 5.98 0.08 -8.27
N ARG A 49 7.10 -0.41 -8.77
CA ARG A 49 8.38 -0.38 -8.06
C ARG A 49 9.44 0.26 -8.93
N PHE A 50 10.30 1.03 -8.32
CA PHE A 50 11.46 1.63 -8.97
C PHE A 50 12.63 0.66 -8.84
N VAL A 51 13.20 0.27 -9.99
CA VAL A 51 14.24 -0.74 -10.10
C VAL A 51 15.46 -0.13 -10.75
N LEU A 52 16.60 -0.32 -10.10
CA LEU A 52 17.93 -0.10 -10.68
C LEU A 52 18.25 -1.31 -11.55
N ALA A 53 18.54 -1.09 -12.83
CA ALA A 53 18.98 -2.13 -13.75
C ALA A 53 20.30 -1.72 -14.43
N SER A 54 20.95 -2.69 -15.08
CA SER A 54 22.23 -2.48 -15.75
C SER A 54 22.18 -2.87 -17.22
N THR A 55 22.72 -2.02 -18.11
CA THR A 55 23.02 -2.40 -19.51
C THR A 55 24.09 -3.48 -19.59
N LYS A 56 24.90 -3.66 -18.54
CA LYS A 56 26.03 -4.60 -18.51
C LYS A 56 25.59 -6.05 -18.31
N SER A 57 24.43 -6.29 -17.69
CA SER A 57 23.90 -7.63 -17.43
C SER A 57 22.43 -7.56 -16.99
N GLU A 58 21.58 -8.40 -17.59
CA GLU A 58 20.16 -8.54 -17.20
C GLU A 58 19.96 -9.08 -15.79
N HIS A 59 20.95 -9.78 -15.22
CA HIS A 59 20.88 -10.27 -13.83
C HIS A 59 21.24 -9.19 -12.79
N LEU A 60 21.69 -8.00 -13.21
CA LEU A 60 22.03 -6.91 -12.31
C LEU A 60 20.82 -6.00 -12.14
N GLU A 61 20.03 -6.32 -11.14
CA GLU A 61 18.85 -5.55 -10.77
C GLU A 61 18.76 -5.37 -9.25
N SER A 62 18.25 -4.23 -8.81
CA SER A 62 17.98 -3.96 -7.40
C SER A 62 16.75 -3.08 -7.26
N VAL A 63 15.82 -3.45 -6.39
CA VAL A 63 14.66 -2.61 -6.07
C VAL A 63 15.12 -1.42 -5.23
N ALA A 64 14.93 -0.20 -5.73
CA ALA A 64 15.22 1.04 -5.02
C ALA A 64 14.06 1.48 -4.12
N LEU A 65 12.84 1.38 -4.63
CA LEU A 65 11.63 1.78 -3.90
C LEU A 65 10.43 0.93 -4.32
N ALA A 66 9.74 0.35 -3.34
CA ALA A 66 8.54 -0.45 -3.53
C ALA A 66 7.76 -0.58 -2.21
N PRO A 67 6.42 -0.48 -2.19
CA PRO A 67 5.58 -0.08 -3.31
C PRO A 67 5.58 1.43 -3.52
N VAL A 68 5.32 1.84 -4.75
CA VAL A 68 5.02 3.23 -5.11
C VAL A 68 3.58 3.27 -5.58
N TYR A 69 2.76 4.03 -4.85
CA TYR A 69 1.40 4.37 -5.22
C TYR A 69 1.32 5.89 -5.36
N LEU A 70 0.68 6.34 -6.44
CA LEU A 70 0.40 7.75 -6.71
C LEU A 70 -1.11 7.95 -6.76
N SER A 71 -1.56 8.94 -6.01
CA SER A 71 -2.90 9.52 -6.19
C SER A 71 -2.87 10.59 -7.29
N GLU A 72 -1.75 11.34 -7.40
CA GLU A 72 -1.55 12.38 -8.42
C GLU A 72 -0.09 12.36 -8.93
N ALA A 73 0.15 12.85 -10.16
CA ALA A 73 1.47 12.78 -10.78
C ALA A 73 2.49 13.78 -10.19
N GLU A 74 2.00 14.84 -9.56
CA GLU A 74 2.78 15.94 -8.97
C GLU A 74 3.21 15.67 -7.53
N GLU A 75 2.89 14.50 -6.96
CA GLU A 75 3.33 14.13 -5.61
C GLU A 75 4.86 14.20 -5.49
N THR A 76 5.33 14.79 -4.39
CA THR A 76 6.77 14.91 -4.11
C THR A 76 7.36 13.54 -3.81
N PHE A 77 8.66 13.36 -4.10
CA PHE A 77 9.36 12.12 -3.80
C PHE A 77 9.29 11.75 -2.30
N GLU A 78 9.33 12.76 -1.41
CA GLU A 78 9.18 12.57 0.03
C GLU A 78 7.79 12.04 0.42
N SER A 79 6.70 12.62 -0.12
CA SER A 79 5.33 12.12 0.10
C SER A 79 5.18 10.67 -0.36
N VAL A 80 5.79 10.34 -1.51
CA VAL A 80 5.79 8.99 -2.07
C VAL A 80 6.54 8.00 -1.17
N LEU A 81 7.69 8.41 -0.61
CA LEU A 81 8.42 7.59 0.36
C LEU A 81 7.59 7.32 1.61
N GLU A 82 6.96 8.35 2.18
CA GLU A 82 6.06 8.19 3.34
C GLU A 82 4.91 7.24 3.04
N ASN A 83 4.24 7.41 1.89
CA ASN A 83 3.18 6.50 1.45
C ASN A 83 3.71 5.06 1.28
N SER A 84 4.89 4.89 0.70
CA SER A 84 5.54 3.59 0.56
C SER A 84 5.75 2.90 1.91
N HIS A 85 6.18 3.64 2.92
CA HIS A 85 6.32 3.13 4.28
C HIS A 85 5.00 2.64 4.86
N VAL A 86 3.93 3.43 4.73
CA VAL A 86 2.60 3.04 5.22
C VAL A 86 2.09 1.78 4.51
N LEU A 87 2.25 1.70 3.19
CA LEU A 87 1.85 0.52 2.43
C LEU A 87 2.62 -0.74 2.86
N ARG A 88 3.93 -0.63 3.13
CA ARG A 88 4.72 -1.75 3.68
C ARG A 88 4.21 -2.19 5.04
N GLU A 89 3.83 -1.26 5.92
CA GLU A 89 3.24 -1.61 7.22
C GLU A 89 1.90 -2.32 7.07
N LEU A 90 1.04 -1.87 6.15
CA LEU A 90 -0.23 -2.53 5.84
C LEU A 90 -0.03 -3.93 5.27
N GLU A 91 0.96 -4.13 4.39
CA GLU A 91 1.32 -5.44 3.84
C GLU A 91 1.86 -6.36 4.94
N GLN A 92 2.75 -5.87 5.81
CA GLN A 92 3.27 -6.63 6.95
C GLN A 92 2.17 -7.05 7.93
N LYS A 93 1.14 -6.21 8.11
CA LYS A 93 -0.06 -6.54 8.89
C LYS A 93 -1.01 -7.49 8.14
N ASN A 94 -0.69 -7.87 6.91
CA ASN A 94 -1.50 -8.68 6.01
C ASN A 94 -2.87 -8.05 5.73
N PHE A 95 -2.97 -6.73 5.66
CA PHE A 95 -4.20 -6.02 5.28
C PHE A 95 -4.30 -5.77 3.78
N ILE A 96 -3.16 -5.68 3.10
CA ILE A 96 -3.08 -5.59 1.65
C ILE A 96 -2.16 -6.68 1.11
N SER A 97 -2.35 -7.04 -0.15
CA SER A 97 -1.41 -7.83 -0.95
C SER A 97 -0.86 -6.98 -2.09
N LEU A 98 0.42 -7.15 -2.39
CA LEU A 98 1.10 -6.53 -3.54
C LEU A 98 1.50 -7.63 -4.52
N ASP A 99 1.22 -7.41 -5.81
CA ASP A 99 1.56 -8.35 -6.88
C ASP A 99 2.26 -7.60 -8.02
N TYR A 100 3.46 -8.01 -8.38
CA TYR A 100 4.27 -7.43 -9.46
C TYR A 100 4.46 -8.37 -10.66
N ASP A 101 3.82 -9.55 -10.65
CA ASP A 101 3.91 -10.52 -11.75
C ASP A 101 3.00 -10.12 -12.92
N GLN A 102 1.89 -9.42 -12.62
CA GLN A 102 0.94 -8.96 -13.63
C GLN A 102 0.47 -7.52 -13.39
N PRO A 103 0.73 -6.59 -14.34
CA PRO A 103 0.14 -5.26 -14.32
C PRO A 103 -1.38 -5.30 -14.51
N LEU A 104 -2.09 -4.34 -13.90
CA LEU A 104 -3.53 -4.17 -14.13
C LEU A 104 -3.82 -3.69 -15.56
N GLN A 105 -4.68 -4.42 -16.26
CA GLN A 105 -5.09 -4.06 -17.61
C GLN A 105 -5.98 -2.81 -17.61
N GLY A 106 -5.72 -1.88 -18.53
CA GLY A 106 -6.52 -0.66 -18.68
C GLY A 106 -6.32 0.39 -17.58
N CYS A 107 -5.30 0.24 -16.72
CA CYS A 107 -4.95 1.22 -15.70
C CYS A 107 -3.95 2.28 -16.21
N GLY A 108 -4.02 3.47 -15.62
CA GLY A 108 -3.23 4.65 -16.02
C GLY A 108 -1.77 4.66 -15.57
N TYR A 109 -1.00 3.58 -15.81
CA TYR A 109 0.44 3.54 -15.47
C TYR A 109 1.26 4.65 -16.15
N GLU A 110 0.76 5.22 -17.24
CA GLU A 110 1.36 6.39 -17.89
C GLU A 110 1.58 7.56 -16.90
N GLN A 111 0.67 7.75 -15.93
CA GLN A 111 0.81 8.80 -14.92
C GLN A 111 2.05 8.58 -14.04
N TYR A 112 2.43 7.33 -13.78
CA TYR A 112 3.65 7.01 -13.04
C TYR A 112 4.90 7.38 -13.83
N HIS A 113 4.93 7.09 -15.14
CA HIS A 113 6.06 7.46 -16.01
C HIS A 113 6.23 8.98 -16.13
N LEU A 114 5.12 9.73 -16.07
CA LEU A 114 5.15 11.20 -16.14
C LEU A 114 5.37 11.87 -14.77
N SER A 115 5.33 11.10 -13.68
CA SER A 115 5.35 11.62 -12.31
C SER A 115 6.66 12.34 -11.94
N MET A 116 6.55 13.29 -11.02
CA MET A 116 7.71 13.96 -10.43
C MET A 116 8.62 12.97 -9.71
N ALA A 117 8.06 12.02 -8.98
CA ALA A 117 8.81 11.01 -8.25
C ALA A 117 9.66 10.11 -9.18
N TYR A 118 9.12 9.68 -10.32
CA TYR A 118 9.88 8.87 -11.26
C TYR A 118 10.99 9.67 -11.94
N ARG A 119 10.76 10.95 -12.28
CA ARG A 119 11.81 11.83 -12.81
C ARG A 119 12.97 12.02 -11.83
N VAL A 120 12.67 12.21 -10.54
CA VAL A 120 13.71 12.29 -9.49
C VAL A 120 14.52 11.00 -9.43
N PHE A 121 13.86 9.85 -9.51
CA PHE A 121 14.54 8.56 -9.54
C PHE A 121 15.44 8.42 -10.79
N GLN A 122 14.94 8.76 -11.98
CA GLN A 122 15.72 8.72 -13.23
C GLN A 122 16.97 9.59 -13.15
N ASN A 123 16.85 10.83 -12.67
CA ASN A 123 17.99 11.73 -12.50
C ASN A 123 19.01 11.16 -11.50
N THR A 124 18.54 10.56 -10.40
CA THR A 124 19.40 9.93 -9.39
C THR A 124 20.21 8.77 -9.98
N VAL A 125 19.59 7.95 -10.84
CA VAL A 125 20.29 6.85 -11.53
C VAL A 125 21.33 7.38 -12.50
N LEU A 126 20.97 8.41 -13.29
CA LEU A 126 21.89 9.05 -14.23
C LEU A 126 23.13 9.61 -13.50
N GLU A 127 22.93 10.39 -12.44
CA GLU A 127 24.01 10.92 -11.60
C GLU A 127 24.87 9.81 -10.95
N GLY A 128 24.26 8.66 -10.64
CA GLY A 128 24.96 7.49 -10.13
C GLY A 128 25.82 6.81 -11.20
N SER A 129 25.33 6.72 -12.43
CA SER A 129 26.00 6.01 -13.54
C SER A 129 27.35 6.60 -13.95
N ASP A 130 27.57 7.89 -13.70
CA ASP A 130 28.84 8.57 -13.96
C ASP A 130 29.92 8.28 -12.90
N ARG A 131 29.55 7.61 -11.80
CA ARG A 131 30.48 7.32 -10.69
C ARG A 131 31.26 6.03 -10.95
N GLU A 132 32.57 6.09 -10.72
CA GLU A 132 33.44 4.93 -10.83
C GLU A 132 32.96 3.79 -9.92
N GLY A 133 32.83 2.58 -10.47
CA GLY A 133 32.38 1.39 -9.75
C GLY A 133 30.87 1.25 -9.59
N PHE A 134 30.05 2.21 -10.03
CA PHE A 134 28.59 2.04 -10.00
C PHE A 134 28.13 1.06 -11.08
N LEU A 135 27.25 0.14 -10.70
CA LEU A 135 26.84 -0.99 -11.54
C LEU A 135 25.58 -0.72 -12.36
N PHE A 136 24.72 0.18 -11.89
CA PHE A 136 23.40 0.42 -12.47
C PHE A 136 23.37 1.70 -13.29
N ASP A 137 22.76 1.67 -14.45
CA ASP A 137 22.67 2.79 -15.40
C ASP A 137 21.28 2.92 -16.04
N ILE A 138 20.34 2.07 -15.63
CA ILE A 138 18.95 2.08 -16.10
C ILE A 138 18.03 2.30 -14.91
N ALA A 139 17.23 3.36 -14.98
CA ALA A 139 16.04 3.51 -14.14
C ALA A 139 14.87 2.79 -14.81
N ARG A 140 14.39 1.70 -14.20
CA ARG A 140 13.25 0.93 -14.67
C ARG A 140 12.08 1.04 -13.69
N MET A 141 10.88 0.89 -14.23
CA MET A 141 9.65 0.80 -13.46
C MET A 141 8.99 -0.53 -13.79
N ASP A 142 8.76 -1.34 -12.75
CA ASP A 142 7.95 -2.56 -12.91
C ASP A 142 6.55 -2.28 -12.34
N CYS A 143 5.53 -2.57 -13.13
CA CYS A 143 4.14 -2.32 -12.79
C CYS A 143 3.54 -3.51 -12.03
N GLY A 144 2.64 -3.23 -11.11
CA GLY A 144 1.96 -4.22 -10.29
C GLY A 144 0.61 -3.74 -9.80
N SER A 145 -0.03 -4.54 -8.97
CA SER A 145 -1.34 -4.29 -8.40
C SER A 145 -1.33 -4.43 -6.89
N MET A 146 -2.28 -3.76 -6.25
CA MET A 146 -2.53 -3.85 -4.82
C MET A 146 -4.02 -4.10 -4.59
N ALA A 147 -4.33 -4.97 -3.64
CA ALA A 147 -5.70 -5.27 -3.22
C ALA A 147 -5.79 -5.44 -1.70
N LEU A 148 -7.00 -5.31 -1.15
CA LEU A 148 -7.26 -5.72 0.23
C LEU A 148 -7.25 -7.25 0.34
N THR A 149 -6.67 -7.75 1.42
CA THR A 149 -6.83 -9.15 1.81
C THR A 149 -8.16 -9.35 2.54
N SER A 150 -8.54 -10.60 2.81
CA SER A 150 -9.70 -10.88 3.68
C SER A 150 -9.58 -10.23 5.06
N ARG A 151 -8.35 -10.13 5.61
CA ARG A 151 -8.10 -9.44 6.87
C ARG A 151 -8.20 -7.92 6.72
N GLY A 152 -7.79 -7.38 5.57
CA GLY A 152 -7.97 -5.98 5.21
C GLY A 152 -9.44 -5.56 5.18
N TYR A 153 -10.30 -6.35 4.52
CA TYR A 153 -11.74 -6.12 4.53
C TYR A 153 -12.32 -6.17 5.95
N ALA A 154 -11.95 -7.19 6.74
CA ALA A 154 -12.45 -7.32 8.10
C ALA A 154 -12.06 -6.15 9.02
N VAL A 155 -10.89 -5.51 8.81
CA VAL A 155 -10.53 -4.33 9.60
C VAL A 155 -11.25 -3.07 9.12
N VAL A 156 -11.45 -2.92 7.81
CA VAL A 156 -12.23 -1.81 7.23
C VAL A 156 -13.66 -1.78 7.78
N ASP A 157 -14.32 -2.93 7.92
CA ASP A 157 -15.69 -3.02 8.47
C ASP A 157 -15.80 -2.55 9.94
N THR A 158 -14.67 -2.32 10.62
CA THR A 158 -14.60 -1.87 12.01
C THR A 158 -14.19 -0.41 12.18
N LEU A 159 -13.85 0.28 11.08
CA LEU A 159 -13.50 1.69 11.04
C LEU A 159 -14.75 2.58 10.90
#